data_AF-E2C3X3-F1
#
_entry.id   AF-E2C3X3-F1
#
_cell.length_a   1.000
_cell.length_b   1.000
_cell.length_c   1.000
_cell.angle_alpha   90.00
_cell.angle_beta   90.00
_cell.angle_gamma   90.00
#
_symmetry.space_group_name_H-M   'P 1'
#
loop_
_entity.id
_entity.type
_entity.pdbx_description
1 polymer ?
#
loop_
_entity_poly.entity_id
_entity_poly.type
_entity_poly.pdbx_seq_one_letter_code
_entity_poly.pdbx_strand_id
1 'polypeptide(L)'
;MNLDHKPSKLRRSDRINKKLTKNYNVDNIKKEKCMLNTAGKHILKELEDIEEEEEIPLSIIQQLASLYIELVHKVPPQHKIEVTGAHPTTREEKKLFQKYGPLRKGPYTSEEDATITQNWNMFCKLHNWDSKNIGPFRNLRHNGKYYIRDLKERQKFVQFLANGLPWRTLNSVYSRFKILYCNKITNVRYTSKEDKKILTYIQNKYLDQPKVKWTVPLIKKFLKTLLDITLCEDIEELKYIRLPMPIWRKMEEKLNIDENILKTFWQHQLHLHMYKKGISSTREIIWPNVTQYFEGATAVFLCKTFFYLVQECHMDDIDNFTDVVEYLYHKKIPEIKEAPTDKFLPRIVYKNGNIVILNSKDDTTDTNIADHDTDDI
;
A
#
# COMPACT_ATOMS: atom_id res chain seq x y z
N MET A 1 -11.29 78.96 -24.77
CA MET A 1 -10.19 79.70 -24.11
C MET A 1 -10.20 79.34 -22.62
N ASN A 2 -9.04 78.98 -22.09
CA ASN A 2 -8.82 78.47 -20.73
C ASN A 2 -9.27 79.42 -19.61
N LEU A 3 -9.61 78.83 -18.45
CA LEU A 3 -8.91 78.92 -17.15
C LEU A 3 -9.92 78.59 -16.03
N ASP A 4 -9.88 77.45 -15.34
CA ASP A 4 -8.96 76.92 -14.31
C ASP A 4 -9.32 77.26 -12.85
N HIS A 5 -9.34 76.17 -12.04
CA HIS A 5 -9.05 76.06 -10.60
C HIS A 5 -9.97 76.80 -9.58
N LYS A 6 -10.40 76.26 -8.43
CA LYS A 6 -10.03 75.12 -7.57
C LYS A 6 -11.14 74.99 -6.49
N PRO A 7 -11.22 73.88 -5.72
CA PRO A 7 -11.48 74.09 -4.30
C PRO A 7 -10.49 73.35 -3.39
N SER A 8 -9.98 74.12 -2.43
CA SER A 8 -9.39 73.73 -1.15
C SER A 8 -10.55 73.64 -0.12
N LYS A 9 -10.60 72.88 0.97
CA LYS A 9 -9.65 72.28 1.92
C LYS A 9 -10.42 71.14 2.61
N LEU A 10 -9.76 70.11 3.09
CA LEU A 10 -10.09 69.60 4.43
C LEU A 10 -8.82 69.27 5.20
N ARG A 11 -8.78 69.74 6.44
CA ARG A 11 -7.64 69.84 7.35
C ARG A 11 -7.46 68.55 8.17
N ARG A 12 -6.18 68.16 8.29
CA ARG A 12 -5.41 67.71 9.49
C ARG A 12 -5.95 66.50 10.27
N SER A 13 -5.11 65.57 10.71
CA SER A 13 -3.83 65.82 11.39
C SER A 13 -2.87 64.64 11.38
N ASP A 14 -1.60 65.00 11.40
CA ASP A 14 -0.38 64.18 11.41
C ASP A 14 -0.07 63.52 12.77
N ARG A 15 0.56 62.33 12.72
CA ARG A 15 1.83 62.00 13.41
C ARG A 15 2.29 60.59 13.01
N ILE A 16 3.26 60.47 12.08
CA ILE A 16 4.72 60.32 12.30
C ILE A 16 5.10 58.96 12.94
N ASN A 17 5.59 58.00 12.15
CA ASN A 17 7.04 57.71 12.06
C ASN A 17 7.45 56.71 10.95
N LYS A 18 8.68 56.92 10.48
CA LYS A 18 9.42 56.37 9.32
C LYS A 18 9.58 54.83 9.22
N LYS A 19 9.36 54.35 7.98
CA LYS A 19 10.13 53.37 7.15
C LYS A 19 11.25 52.54 7.82
N LEU A 20 11.22 51.21 7.62
CA LEU A 20 12.09 50.52 6.64
C LEU A 20 11.60 49.09 6.32
N THR A 21 10.91 49.00 5.19
CA THR A 21 10.93 47.96 4.15
C THR A 21 11.88 46.76 4.30
N LYS A 22 11.30 45.55 4.25
CA LYS A 22 11.66 44.55 3.24
C LYS A 22 10.37 43.93 2.67
N ASN A 23 9.94 44.44 1.53
CA ASN A 23 9.02 43.74 0.64
C ASN A 23 9.74 42.48 0.14
N TYR A 24 9.54 41.35 0.82
CA TYR A 24 9.80 40.05 0.21
C TYR A 24 8.63 39.77 -0.72
N ASN A 25 8.92 39.94 -2.00
CA ASN A 25 7.99 39.94 -3.10
C ASN A 25 7.32 38.55 -3.24
N VAL A 26 6.04 38.45 -2.85
CA VAL A 26 5.22 37.22 -2.91
C VAL A 26 5.14 36.67 -4.34
N ASP A 27 5.24 37.55 -5.34
CA ASP A 27 5.26 37.17 -6.76
C ASP A 27 6.59 36.53 -7.16
N ASN A 28 7.72 36.89 -6.52
CA ASN A 28 8.99 36.18 -6.72
C ASN A 28 8.95 34.78 -6.12
N ILE A 29 8.31 34.58 -4.97
CA ILE A 29 8.18 33.26 -4.33
C ILE A 29 7.26 32.35 -5.16
N LYS A 30 6.16 32.88 -5.70
CA LYS A 30 5.29 32.12 -6.64
C LYS A 30 6.02 31.78 -7.94
N LYS A 31 6.82 32.70 -8.49
CA LYS A 31 7.59 32.49 -9.71
C LYS A 31 8.74 31.51 -9.49
N GLU A 32 9.47 31.60 -8.39
CA GLU A 32 10.48 30.62 -7.96
C GLU A 32 9.84 29.24 -7.71
N LYS A 33 8.70 29.14 -7.03
CA LYS A 33 8.03 27.85 -6.74
C LYS A 33 7.43 27.19 -7.99
N CYS A 34 6.92 27.97 -8.94
CA CYS A 34 6.49 27.48 -10.26
C CYS A 34 7.68 27.00 -11.10
N MET A 35 8.81 27.73 -11.07
CA MET A 35 10.07 27.31 -11.68
C MET A 35 10.62 26.04 -11.03
N LEU A 36 10.50 25.88 -9.71
CA LEU A 36 10.92 24.68 -8.95
C LEU A 36 10.14 23.42 -9.35
N ASN A 37 8.82 23.52 -9.54
CA ASN A 37 7.97 22.41 -9.98
C ASN A 37 8.13 22.09 -11.47
N THR A 38 8.51 23.11 -12.27
CA THR A 38 8.86 22.93 -13.70
C THR A 38 10.26 22.34 -13.86
N ALA A 39 11.22 22.70 -13.01
CA ALA A 39 12.58 22.19 -13.00
C ALA A 39 12.63 20.71 -12.61
N GLY A 40 11.90 20.29 -11.57
CA GLY A 40 11.80 18.86 -11.21
C GLY A 40 11.22 17.99 -12.34
N LYS A 41 10.20 18.51 -13.04
CA LYS A 41 9.62 17.85 -14.23
C LYS A 41 10.57 17.87 -15.43
N HIS A 42 11.32 18.95 -15.63
CA HIS A 42 12.34 19.05 -16.67
C HIS A 42 13.49 18.07 -16.38
N ILE A 43 13.90 17.90 -15.13
CA ILE A 43 14.94 16.95 -14.71
C ILE A 43 14.47 15.50 -14.87
N LEU A 44 13.22 15.19 -14.52
CA LEU A 44 12.62 13.88 -14.80
C LEU A 44 12.62 13.59 -16.31
N LYS A 45 12.24 14.58 -17.11
CA LYS A 45 12.30 14.50 -18.57
C LYS A 45 13.74 14.37 -19.08
N GLU A 46 14.70 15.10 -18.52
CA GLU A 46 16.12 15.00 -18.88
C GLU A 46 16.74 13.67 -18.45
N LEU A 47 16.25 13.04 -17.36
CA LEU A 47 16.60 11.68 -16.94
C LEU A 47 15.95 10.60 -17.84
N GLU A 48 14.75 10.87 -18.36
CA GLU A 48 14.08 10.10 -19.42
C GLU A 48 14.78 10.31 -20.78
N ASP A 49 15.36 11.47 -21.05
CA ASP A 49 16.13 11.75 -22.28
C ASP A 49 17.57 11.19 -22.20
N ILE A 50 18.10 10.95 -20.99
CA ILE A 50 19.36 10.20 -20.75
C ILE A 50 19.14 8.69 -20.89
N GLU A 51 17.90 8.20 -20.69
CA GLU A 51 17.49 6.95 -21.31
C GLU A 51 17.48 7.23 -22.81
N GLU A 52 18.57 6.89 -23.51
CA GLU A 52 18.43 6.55 -24.92
C GLU A 52 17.30 5.51 -24.94
N GLU A 53 16.10 5.94 -25.35
CA GLU A 53 15.16 5.01 -25.96
C GLU A 53 16.04 4.30 -26.98
N GLU A 54 16.38 3.02 -26.73
CA GLU A 54 16.98 2.19 -27.75
C GLU A 54 15.90 2.13 -28.84
N GLU A 55 15.90 3.12 -29.73
CA GLU A 55 14.92 3.26 -30.79
C GLU A 55 15.07 2.02 -31.63
N ILE A 56 14.14 1.09 -31.40
CA ILE A 56 14.15 -0.18 -32.12
C ILE A 56 14.07 0.19 -33.60
N PRO A 57 15.04 -0.23 -34.43
CA PRO A 57 15.10 0.20 -35.82
C PRO A 57 13.77 -0.02 -36.52
N LEU A 58 13.38 0.91 -37.40
CA LEU A 58 12.07 0.85 -38.07
C LEU A 58 11.85 -0.48 -38.81
N SER A 59 12.92 -1.07 -39.34
CA SER A 59 12.93 -2.39 -39.99
C SER A 59 12.49 -3.51 -39.03
N ILE A 60 12.97 -3.50 -37.79
CA ILE A 60 12.62 -4.47 -36.74
C ILE A 60 11.16 -4.27 -36.34
N ILE A 61 10.68 -3.02 -36.22
CA ILE A 61 9.27 -2.74 -35.92
C ILE A 61 8.36 -3.28 -37.03
N GLN A 62 8.73 -3.07 -38.30
CA GLN A 62 7.97 -3.60 -39.44
C GLN A 62 7.96 -5.12 -39.45
N GLN A 63 9.10 -5.77 -39.19
CA GLN A 63 9.21 -7.23 -39.08
C GLN A 63 8.36 -7.80 -37.95
N LEU A 64 8.29 -7.13 -36.79
CA LEU A 64 7.43 -7.54 -35.67
C LEU A 64 5.94 -7.34 -35.95
N ALA A 65 5.60 -6.29 -36.71
CA ALA A 65 4.23 -6.02 -37.09
C ALA A 65 3.68 -7.02 -38.12
N SER A 66 4.55 -7.58 -38.98
CA SER A 66 4.23 -8.61 -39.96
C SER A 66 4.52 -10.04 -39.48
N LEU A 67 4.96 -10.22 -38.24
CA LEU A 67 5.35 -11.51 -37.70
C LEU A 67 4.15 -12.46 -37.60
N TYR A 68 4.26 -13.60 -38.27
CA TYR A 68 3.34 -14.71 -38.15
C TYR A 68 4.04 -15.87 -37.43
N ILE A 69 3.47 -16.28 -36.31
CA ILE A 69 4.05 -17.30 -35.43
C ILE A 69 3.47 -18.67 -35.77
N GLU A 70 4.37 -19.58 -36.09
CA GLU A 70 4.07 -20.97 -36.42
C GLU A 70 4.38 -21.83 -35.21
N LEU A 71 3.34 -22.49 -34.70
CA LEU A 71 3.48 -23.38 -33.55
C LEU A 71 3.93 -24.76 -34.04
N VAL A 72 5.09 -25.21 -33.57
CA VAL A 72 5.62 -26.55 -33.87
C VAL A 72 4.97 -27.68 -33.07
N HIS A 73 4.10 -27.34 -32.13
CA HIS A 73 3.47 -28.29 -31.23
C HIS A 73 1.97 -28.03 -31.11
N LYS A 74 1.23 -29.07 -30.74
CA LYS A 74 -0.19 -28.95 -30.42
C LYS A 74 -0.33 -28.27 -29.05
N VAL A 75 -0.88 -27.07 -29.04
CA VAL A 75 -1.07 -26.29 -27.81
C VAL A 75 -2.01 -27.01 -26.84
N PRO A 76 -1.56 -27.29 -25.61
CA PRO A 76 -2.39 -27.89 -24.57
C PRO A 76 -3.63 -27.04 -24.25
N PRO A 77 -4.80 -27.63 -23.95
CA PRO A 77 -6.04 -26.88 -23.68
C PRO A 77 -5.89 -25.81 -22.58
N GLN A 78 -5.11 -26.09 -21.54
CA GLN A 78 -4.87 -25.17 -20.43
C GLN A 78 -4.10 -23.91 -20.82
N HIS A 79 -3.27 -23.98 -21.86
CA HIS A 79 -2.56 -22.83 -22.42
C HIS A 79 -3.42 -21.99 -23.39
N LYS A 80 -4.69 -22.35 -23.57
CA LYS A 80 -5.68 -21.55 -24.31
C LYS A 80 -6.53 -20.67 -23.40
N ILE A 81 -6.38 -20.80 -22.08
CA ILE A 81 -7.17 -20.06 -21.07
C ILE A 81 -6.70 -18.61 -20.99
N GLU A 82 -5.39 -18.39 -20.91
CA GLU A 82 -4.80 -17.05 -20.79
C GLU A 82 -4.83 -16.30 -22.12
N VAL A 83 -5.27 -15.05 -22.11
CA VAL A 83 -5.48 -14.24 -23.32
C VAL A 83 -4.18 -13.98 -24.09
N THR A 84 -3.15 -13.43 -23.43
CA THR A 84 -1.84 -13.14 -24.05
C THR A 84 -0.68 -13.88 -23.41
N GLY A 85 -0.86 -14.39 -22.19
CA GLY A 85 0.24 -14.91 -21.38
C GLY A 85 1.23 -13.83 -20.90
N ALA A 86 0.98 -12.55 -21.15
CA ALA A 86 1.80 -11.45 -20.63
C ALA A 86 1.16 -10.76 -19.40
N HIS A 87 -0.12 -11.01 -19.16
CA HIS A 87 -0.86 -10.48 -18.03
C HIS A 87 -0.90 -11.48 -16.87
N PRO A 88 -0.89 -11.01 -15.61
CA PRO A 88 -1.08 -11.88 -14.46
C PRO A 88 -2.35 -12.70 -14.56
N THR A 89 -2.21 -14.03 -14.42
CA THR A 89 -3.33 -14.96 -14.47
C THR A 89 -4.31 -14.71 -13.32
N THR A 90 -5.61 -14.55 -13.62
CA THR A 90 -6.68 -14.29 -12.65
C THR A 90 -6.99 -15.52 -11.79
N ARG A 91 -7.83 -15.34 -10.76
CA ARG A 91 -8.22 -16.45 -9.87
C ARG A 91 -9.11 -17.45 -10.62
N GLU A 92 -9.97 -16.95 -11.49
CA GLU A 92 -10.91 -17.70 -12.32
C GLU A 92 -10.14 -18.52 -13.37
N GLU A 93 -9.19 -17.90 -14.06
CA GLU A 93 -8.31 -18.57 -15.02
C GLU A 93 -7.50 -19.69 -14.36
N LYS A 94 -6.96 -19.46 -13.14
CA LYS A 94 -6.25 -20.50 -12.38
C LYS A 94 -7.16 -21.67 -12.02
N LYS A 95 -8.42 -21.42 -11.63
CA LYS A 95 -9.40 -22.48 -11.36
C LYS A 95 -9.70 -23.28 -12.63
N LEU A 96 -9.86 -22.61 -13.78
CA LEU A 96 -10.05 -23.28 -15.07
C LEU A 96 -8.83 -24.11 -15.46
N PHE A 97 -7.62 -23.60 -15.24
CA PHE A 97 -6.37 -24.31 -15.51
C PHE A 97 -6.28 -25.60 -14.69
N GLN A 98 -6.62 -25.53 -13.40
CA GLN A 98 -6.60 -26.67 -12.49
C GLN A 98 -7.60 -27.77 -12.85
N LYS A 99 -8.61 -27.51 -13.69
CA LYS A 99 -9.51 -28.56 -14.21
C LYS A 99 -8.79 -29.54 -15.15
N TYR A 100 -7.71 -29.11 -15.80
CA TYR A 100 -6.94 -29.94 -16.74
C TYR A 100 -5.78 -30.68 -16.08
N GLY A 101 -5.31 -30.23 -14.92
CA GLY A 101 -4.27 -30.92 -14.15
C GLY A 101 -3.56 -30.03 -13.12
N PRO A 102 -2.47 -30.52 -12.51
CA PRO A 102 -1.81 -29.82 -11.42
C PRO A 102 -1.14 -28.53 -11.90
N LEU A 103 -1.43 -27.42 -11.21
CA LEU A 103 -0.75 -26.16 -11.44
C LEU A 103 0.56 -26.12 -10.65
N ARG A 104 1.70 -26.20 -11.34
CA ARG A 104 3.03 -26.15 -10.72
C ARG A 104 3.34 -24.73 -10.25
N LYS A 105 3.57 -24.61 -8.94
CA LYS A 105 3.94 -23.36 -8.25
C LYS A 105 5.39 -23.42 -7.80
N GLY A 106 5.98 -22.25 -7.53
CA GLY A 106 7.32 -22.15 -6.97
C GLY A 106 8.43 -21.96 -8.03
N PRO A 107 9.70 -22.13 -7.63
CA PRO A 107 10.85 -21.79 -8.45
C PRO A 107 10.93 -22.65 -9.72
N TYR A 108 11.61 -22.12 -10.74
CA TYR A 108 11.95 -22.87 -11.94
C TYR A 108 13.20 -23.72 -11.68
N THR A 109 13.14 -24.96 -12.14
CA THR A 109 14.28 -25.88 -12.14
C THR A 109 15.20 -25.60 -13.34
N SER A 110 16.45 -26.06 -13.27
CA SER A 110 17.42 -25.86 -14.34
C SER A 110 16.99 -26.52 -15.65
N GLU A 111 16.24 -27.61 -15.60
CA GLU A 111 15.67 -28.30 -16.75
C GLU A 111 14.55 -27.47 -17.40
N GLU A 112 13.68 -26.84 -16.59
CA GLU A 112 12.64 -25.95 -17.09
C GLU A 112 13.26 -24.72 -17.77
N ASP A 113 14.32 -24.15 -17.18
CA ASP A 113 15.04 -23.03 -17.78
C ASP A 113 15.71 -23.43 -19.10
N ALA A 114 16.38 -24.59 -19.13
CA ALA A 114 16.97 -25.14 -20.35
C ALA A 114 15.91 -25.33 -21.45
N THR A 115 14.71 -25.78 -21.08
CA THR A 115 13.57 -25.92 -22.01
C THR A 115 13.16 -24.57 -22.59
N ILE A 116 13.02 -23.52 -21.76
CA ILE A 116 12.67 -22.16 -22.24
C ILE A 116 13.75 -21.62 -23.19
N THR A 117 15.02 -21.81 -22.85
CA THR A 117 16.14 -21.39 -23.70
C THR A 117 16.17 -22.14 -25.02
N GLN A 118 15.91 -23.45 -25.02
CA GLN A 118 15.79 -24.25 -26.25
C GLN A 118 14.63 -23.77 -27.11
N ASN A 119 13.46 -23.51 -26.52
CA ASN A 119 12.29 -23.00 -27.22
C ASN A 119 12.56 -21.62 -27.85
N TRP A 120 13.24 -20.71 -27.14
CA TRP A 120 13.64 -19.42 -27.70
C TRP A 120 14.57 -19.58 -28.91
N ASN A 121 15.61 -20.42 -28.79
CA ASN A 121 16.53 -20.66 -29.89
C ASN A 121 15.83 -21.28 -31.11
N MET A 122 14.86 -22.17 -30.87
CA MET A 122 14.05 -22.77 -31.94
C MET A 122 13.14 -21.75 -32.60
N PHE A 123 12.48 -20.90 -31.82
CA PHE A 123 11.68 -19.78 -32.32
C PHE A 123 12.52 -18.86 -33.22
N CYS A 124 13.72 -18.50 -32.77
CA CYS A 124 14.63 -17.66 -33.55
C CYS A 124 15.01 -18.28 -34.90
N LYS A 125 15.30 -19.59 -34.92
CA LYS A 125 15.61 -20.30 -36.17
C LYS A 125 14.43 -20.33 -37.14
N LEU A 126 13.22 -20.59 -36.65
CA LEU A 126 12.03 -20.70 -37.49
C LEU A 126 11.58 -19.35 -38.06
N HIS A 127 11.69 -18.28 -37.27
CA HIS A 127 11.24 -16.95 -37.66
C HIS A 127 12.36 -16.05 -38.19
N ASN A 128 13.52 -16.64 -38.53
CA ASN A 128 14.70 -15.95 -39.02
C ASN A 128 15.05 -14.71 -38.16
N TRP A 129 15.04 -14.92 -36.84
CA TRP A 129 15.27 -13.88 -35.84
C TRP A 129 16.64 -14.05 -35.19
N ASP A 130 17.35 -12.96 -34.96
CA ASP A 130 18.61 -13.00 -34.21
C ASP A 130 18.34 -13.29 -32.72
N SER A 131 18.81 -14.43 -32.23
CA SER A 131 18.73 -14.86 -30.83
C SER A 131 19.30 -13.86 -29.83
N LYS A 132 20.19 -12.95 -30.25
CA LYS A 132 20.73 -11.88 -29.40
C LYS A 132 19.79 -10.68 -29.30
N ASN A 133 18.92 -10.47 -30.29
CA ASN A 133 17.97 -9.36 -30.30
C ASN A 133 16.69 -9.71 -29.52
N ILE A 134 16.83 -9.79 -28.20
CA ILE A 134 15.75 -10.23 -27.30
C ILE A 134 14.86 -9.04 -26.88
N GLY A 135 15.35 -7.81 -26.99
CA GLY A 135 14.69 -6.58 -26.51
C GLY A 135 13.18 -6.51 -26.83
N PRO A 136 12.76 -6.70 -28.09
CA PRO A 136 11.34 -6.59 -28.47
C PRO A 136 10.44 -7.68 -27.87
N PHE A 137 11.00 -8.85 -27.54
CA PHE A 137 10.27 -9.98 -26.96
C PHE A 137 10.33 -10.00 -25.43
N ARG A 138 11.35 -9.36 -24.82
CA ARG A 138 11.42 -9.15 -23.36
C ARG A 138 10.31 -8.22 -22.88
N ASN A 139 10.06 -7.16 -23.65
CA ASN A 139 9.00 -6.21 -23.40
C ASN A 139 8.14 -6.08 -24.66
N LEU A 140 7.08 -6.89 -24.75
CA LEU A 140 6.12 -6.84 -25.88
C LEU A 140 5.45 -5.45 -26.06
N ARG A 141 5.59 -4.56 -25.07
CA ARG A 141 5.08 -3.18 -25.07
C ARG A 141 6.23 -2.20 -24.84
N HIS A 142 6.29 -1.17 -25.69
CA HIS A 142 7.24 -0.04 -25.59
C HIS A 142 6.54 1.26 -25.97
N ASN A 143 6.80 2.35 -25.25
CA ASN A 143 6.16 3.67 -25.45
C ASN A 143 4.64 3.59 -25.61
N GLY A 144 4.00 2.76 -24.78
CA GLY A 144 2.56 2.55 -24.78
C GLY A 144 2.02 1.67 -25.91
N LYS A 145 2.82 1.31 -26.93
CA LYS A 145 2.43 0.54 -28.12
C LYS A 145 2.96 -0.91 -28.07
N TYR A 146 2.25 -1.83 -28.72
CA TYR A 146 2.70 -3.21 -28.89
C TYR A 146 3.40 -3.38 -30.25
N TYR A 147 4.55 -4.04 -30.26
CA TYR A 147 5.27 -4.32 -31.51
C TYR A 147 4.55 -5.39 -32.36
N ILE A 148 4.17 -6.49 -31.71
CA ILE A 148 3.29 -7.51 -32.30
C ILE A 148 1.85 -7.02 -32.12
N ARG A 149 1.25 -6.55 -33.21
CA ARG A 149 -0.09 -5.92 -33.17
C ARG A 149 -1.18 -6.92 -32.85
N ASP A 150 -1.12 -8.11 -33.44
CA ASP A 150 -2.11 -9.15 -33.21
C ASP A 150 -1.99 -9.73 -31.80
N LEU A 151 -3.13 -9.81 -31.12
CA LEU A 151 -3.24 -10.41 -29.80
C LEU A 151 -3.01 -11.93 -29.85
N LYS A 152 -3.47 -12.60 -30.91
CA LYS A 152 -3.31 -14.04 -31.10
C LYS A 152 -1.84 -14.39 -31.33
N GLU A 153 -1.13 -13.62 -32.13
CA GLU A 153 0.30 -13.84 -32.36
C GLU A 153 1.10 -13.64 -31.06
N ARG A 154 0.76 -12.65 -30.23
CA ARG A 154 1.35 -12.52 -28.88
C ARG A 154 1.09 -13.75 -28.00
N GLN A 155 -0.13 -14.29 -28.03
CA GLN A 155 -0.46 -15.51 -27.30
C GLN A 155 0.35 -16.71 -27.82
N LYS A 156 0.42 -16.89 -29.14
CA LYS A 156 1.19 -17.95 -29.79
C LYS A 156 2.67 -17.86 -29.44
N PHE A 157 3.25 -16.67 -29.34
CA PHE A 157 4.63 -16.49 -28.90
C PHE A 157 4.85 -17.13 -27.52
N VAL A 158 4.01 -16.80 -26.55
CA VAL A 158 4.15 -17.34 -25.19
C VAL A 158 3.82 -18.84 -25.14
N GLN A 159 2.87 -19.31 -25.95
CA GLN A 159 2.59 -20.74 -26.13
C GLN A 159 3.81 -21.48 -26.71
N PHE A 160 4.51 -20.88 -27.68
CA PHE A 160 5.75 -21.41 -28.24
C PHE A 160 6.81 -21.59 -27.16
N LEU A 161 7.01 -20.56 -26.32
CA LEU A 161 7.95 -20.62 -25.20
C LEU A 161 7.56 -21.67 -24.14
N ALA A 162 6.26 -21.91 -23.95
CA ALA A 162 5.73 -22.85 -22.97
C ALA A 162 5.71 -24.31 -23.46
N ASN A 163 6.21 -24.60 -24.66
CA ASN A 163 6.32 -25.97 -25.15
C ASN A 163 7.14 -26.84 -24.18
N GLY A 164 6.63 -28.02 -23.83
CA GLY A 164 7.22 -28.89 -22.80
C GLY A 164 6.95 -28.47 -21.35
N LEU A 165 6.23 -27.37 -21.11
CA LEU A 165 5.87 -26.87 -19.76
C LEU A 165 4.35 -26.81 -19.54
N PRO A 166 3.61 -27.94 -19.66
CA PRO A 166 2.15 -27.95 -19.65
C PRO A 166 1.53 -27.52 -18.32
N TRP A 167 2.29 -27.57 -17.22
CA TRP A 167 1.82 -27.33 -15.86
C TRP A 167 2.20 -25.95 -15.30
N ARG A 168 2.85 -25.11 -16.12
CA ARG A 168 3.11 -23.71 -15.81
C ARG A 168 2.13 -22.82 -16.59
N THR A 169 1.67 -21.74 -15.98
CA THR A 169 0.88 -20.72 -16.71
C THR A 169 1.76 -20.01 -17.73
N LEU A 170 1.15 -19.52 -18.82
CA LEU A 170 1.84 -18.74 -19.85
C LEU A 170 2.50 -17.50 -19.22
N ASN A 171 1.81 -16.80 -18.33
CA ASN A 171 2.37 -15.67 -17.59
C ASN A 171 3.58 -16.03 -16.75
N SER A 172 3.58 -17.21 -16.10
CA SER A 172 4.73 -17.69 -15.35
C SER A 172 5.92 -17.93 -16.27
N VAL A 173 5.70 -18.60 -17.40
CA VAL A 173 6.75 -18.89 -18.39
C VAL A 173 7.32 -17.60 -18.99
N TYR A 174 6.47 -16.67 -19.41
CA TYR A 174 6.90 -15.38 -19.96
C TYR A 174 7.67 -14.54 -18.92
N SER A 175 7.21 -14.53 -17.67
CA SER A 175 7.93 -13.85 -16.58
C SER A 175 9.31 -14.48 -16.35
N ARG A 176 9.42 -15.81 -16.42
CA ARG A 176 10.72 -16.49 -16.30
C ARG A 176 11.62 -16.19 -17.50
N PHE A 177 11.10 -16.23 -18.71
CA PHE A 177 11.81 -15.83 -19.93
C PHE A 177 12.42 -14.43 -19.77
N LYS A 178 11.64 -13.45 -19.31
CA LYS A 178 12.15 -12.10 -19.03
C LYS A 178 13.33 -12.08 -18.05
N ILE A 179 13.31 -12.93 -17.03
CA ILE A 179 14.37 -13.01 -16.02
C ILE A 179 15.62 -13.71 -16.58
N LEU A 180 15.45 -14.75 -17.40
CA LEU A 180 16.58 -15.44 -18.04
C LEU A 180 17.37 -14.51 -18.96
N TYR A 181 16.68 -13.58 -19.61
CA TYR A 181 17.25 -12.64 -20.57
C TYR A 181 17.22 -11.17 -20.10
N CYS A 182 16.98 -10.93 -18.80
CA CYS A 182 17.29 -9.62 -18.24
C CYS A 182 18.81 -9.51 -18.09
N ASN A 183 19.36 -8.34 -18.34
CA ASN A 183 20.75 -8.06 -17.95
C ASN A 183 20.84 -8.37 -16.46
N LYS A 184 21.57 -9.43 -16.10
CA LYS A 184 21.83 -9.74 -14.69
C LYS A 184 22.45 -8.48 -14.09
N ILE A 185 22.04 -8.10 -12.89
CA ILE A 185 22.78 -7.10 -12.13
C ILE A 185 24.19 -7.65 -12.02
N THR A 186 25.10 -7.12 -12.81
CA THR A 186 26.50 -7.49 -12.77
C THR A 186 27.11 -6.70 -11.62
N ASN A 187 27.96 -7.34 -10.80
CA ASN A 187 28.77 -6.62 -9.80
C ASN A 187 29.91 -5.84 -10.49
N VAL A 188 29.60 -5.19 -11.62
CA VAL A 188 30.53 -4.39 -12.41
C VAL A 188 30.36 -2.94 -11.98
N ARG A 189 31.42 -2.14 -12.14
CA ARG A 189 31.34 -0.70 -11.87
C ARG A 189 30.29 -0.05 -12.77
N TYR A 190 29.60 0.94 -12.22
CA TYR A 190 28.70 1.79 -13.00
C TYR A 190 29.41 2.37 -14.21
N THR A 191 28.72 2.38 -15.34
CA THR A 191 29.18 3.05 -16.55
C THR A 191 29.16 4.57 -16.35
N SER A 192 29.94 5.32 -17.14
CA SER A 192 29.92 6.79 -17.08
C SER A 192 28.52 7.39 -17.30
N LYS A 193 27.64 6.67 -18.01
CA LYS A 193 26.23 7.04 -18.21
C LYS A 193 25.42 6.86 -16.92
N GLU A 194 25.54 5.70 -16.28
CA GLU A 194 24.90 5.43 -14.98
C GLU A 194 25.43 6.36 -13.89
N ASP A 195 26.74 6.59 -13.84
CA ASP A 195 27.36 7.56 -12.94
C ASP A 195 26.81 8.96 -13.19
N LYS A 196 26.66 9.39 -14.44
CA LYS A 196 26.02 10.67 -14.76
C LYS A 196 24.59 10.72 -14.24
N LYS A 197 23.79 9.66 -14.42
CA LYS A 197 22.41 9.55 -13.91
C LYS A 197 22.36 9.62 -12.39
N ILE A 198 23.25 8.88 -11.72
CA ILE A 198 23.39 8.84 -10.26
C ILE A 198 23.83 10.21 -9.74
N LEU A 199 24.83 10.84 -10.36
CA LEU A 199 25.29 12.18 -10.00
C LEU A 199 24.20 13.23 -10.23
N THR A 200 23.47 13.18 -11.34
CA THR A 200 22.31 14.04 -11.60
C THR A 200 21.24 13.84 -10.54
N TYR A 201 21.00 12.61 -10.08
CA TYR A 201 20.04 12.32 -9.01
C TYR A 201 20.52 12.88 -7.65
N ILE A 202 21.78 12.62 -7.28
CA ILE A 202 22.40 13.04 -6.01
C ILE A 202 22.56 14.56 -5.92
N GLN A 203 22.93 15.23 -7.01
CA GLN A 203 23.17 16.67 -7.03
C GLN A 203 21.88 17.49 -7.09
N ASN A 204 20.74 16.87 -7.43
CA ASN A 204 19.46 17.56 -7.53
C ASN A 204 18.70 17.61 -6.19
N LYS A 205 18.77 18.77 -5.55
CA LYS A 205 18.00 19.13 -4.33
C LYS A 205 16.48 19.04 -4.48
N TYR A 206 15.96 18.86 -5.70
CA TYR A 206 14.53 18.81 -6.00
C TYR A 206 13.93 17.40 -5.95
N LEU A 207 14.76 16.35 -6.10
CA LEU A 207 14.35 14.95 -5.96
C LEU A 207 14.43 14.50 -4.49
N ASP A 208 15.33 15.12 -3.73
CA ASP A 208 15.35 15.11 -2.26
C ASP A 208 14.35 16.11 -1.67
N GLN A 209 13.07 16.03 -2.06
CA GLN A 209 12.07 16.74 -1.26
C GLN A 209 12.09 16.15 0.15
N PRO A 210 12.27 16.97 1.20
CA PRO A 210 12.28 16.46 2.56
C PRO A 210 10.94 15.78 2.81
N LYS A 211 10.97 14.46 3.09
CA LYS A 211 9.81 13.73 3.60
C LYS A 211 9.24 14.55 4.75
N VAL A 212 8.06 15.13 4.55
CA VAL A 212 7.39 15.94 5.56
C VAL A 212 7.29 15.09 6.82
N LYS A 213 7.96 15.52 7.90
CA LYS A 213 7.82 14.87 9.20
C LYS A 213 6.49 15.31 9.80
N TRP A 214 5.50 14.42 9.72
CA TRP A 214 4.17 14.63 10.28
C TRP A 214 4.20 14.55 11.80
N THR A 215 4.49 15.68 12.45
CA THR A 215 4.41 15.81 13.91
C THR A 215 2.97 16.04 14.35
N VAL A 216 2.64 15.68 15.60
CA VAL A 216 1.29 15.88 16.17
C VAL A 216 0.78 17.33 16.01
N PRO A 217 1.59 18.38 16.25
CA PRO A 217 1.16 19.77 16.00
C PRO A 217 0.83 20.05 14.53
N LEU A 218 1.60 19.49 13.60
CA LEU A 218 1.37 19.67 12.17
C LEU A 218 0.11 18.94 11.72
N ILE A 219 -0.15 17.73 12.23
CA ILE A 219 -1.39 16.98 11.99
C ILE A 219 -2.60 17.74 12.52
N LYS A 220 -2.52 18.29 13.74
CA LYS A 220 -3.59 19.12 14.31
C LYS A 220 -3.86 20.37 13.46
N LYS A 221 -2.80 21.04 12.99
CA LYS A 221 -2.92 22.18 12.08
C LYS A 221 -3.54 21.78 10.74
N PHE A 222 -3.14 20.63 10.20
CA PHE A 222 -3.70 20.05 8.98
C PHE A 222 -5.21 19.82 9.13
N LEU A 223 -5.64 19.14 10.19
CA LEU A 223 -7.06 18.84 10.43
C LEU A 223 -7.91 20.09 10.60
N LYS A 224 -7.45 21.04 11.42
CA LYS A 224 -8.15 22.31 11.62
C LYS A 224 -8.29 23.09 10.30
N THR A 225 -7.24 23.08 9.49
CA THR A 225 -7.24 23.75 8.18
C THR A 225 -8.16 23.05 7.19
N LEU A 226 -8.21 21.72 7.22
CA LEU A 226 -9.10 20.93 6.37
C LEU A 226 -10.57 21.24 6.70
N LEU A 227 -10.96 21.15 7.98
CA LEU A 227 -12.32 21.45 8.46
C LEU A 227 -12.75 22.89 8.11
N ASP A 228 -11.86 23.86 8.32
CA ASP A 228 -12.10 25.27 8.01
C ASP A 228 -12.30 25.51 6.50
N ILE A 229 -11.60 24.77 5.63
CA ILE A 229 -11.76 24.89 4.17
C ILE A 229 -13.02 24.14 3.69
N THR A 230 -13.34 22.99 4.28
CA THR A 230 -14.51 22.19 3.90
C THR A 230 -15.81 22.71 4.51
N LEU A 231 -15.73 23.65 5.46
CA LEU A 231 -16.86 24.15 6.26
C LEU A 231 -17.56 23.02 7.04
N CYS A 232 -16.79 22.01 7.46
CA CYS A 232 -17.31 20.91 8.28
C CYS A 232 -17.03 21.22 9.75
N GLU A 233 -18.02 20.99 10.61
CA GLU A 233 -17.86 21.13 12.06
C GLU A 233 -17.20 19.89 12.67
N ASP A 234 -17.54 18.72 12.12
CA ASP A 234 -16.99 17.44 12.52
C ASP A 234 -16.19 16.79 11.39
N ILE A 235 -15.11 16.10 11.77
CA ILE A 235 -14.34 15.26 10.88
C ILE A 235 -15.15 14.05 10.40
N GLU A 236 -16.12 13.55 11.15
CA GLU A 236 -16.97 12.42 10.70
C GLU A 236 -17.72 12.72 9.39
N GLU A 237 -18.05 13.98 9.12
CA GLU A 237 -18.66 14.39 7.86
C GLU A 237 -17.76 14.11 6.65
N LEU A 238 -16.44 14.13 6.84
CA LEU A 238 -15.46 13.92 5.77
C LEU A 238 -15.22 12.44 5.45
N LYS A 239 -15.83 11.50 6.19
CA LYS A 239 -15.59 10.05 6.07
C LYS A 239 -15.85 9.50 4.66
N TYR A 240 -16.95 9.90 4.03
CA TYR A 240 -17.36 9.42 2.70
C TYR A 240 -17.17 10.47 1.60
N ILE A 241 -16.62 11.64 1.94
CA ILE A 241 -16.49 12.76 1.00
C ILE A 241 -15.21 12.63 0.18
N ARG A 242 -15.37 12.68 -1.14
CA ARG A 242 -14.25 12.78 -2.08
C ARG A 242 -13.85 14.25 -2.24
N LEU A 243 -12.78 14.65 -1.57
CA LEU A 243 -12.31 16.04 -1.59
C LEU A 243 -11.75 16.44 -2.98
N PRO A 244 -12.36 17.43 -3.67
CA PRO A 244 -11.93 17.85 -5.00
C PRO A 244 -10.61 18.67 -4.97
N MET A 245 -9.92 18.73 -6.11
CA MET A 245 -8.61 19.40 -6.25
C MET A 245 -8.54 20.84 -5.71
N PRO A 246 -9.57 21.70 -5.87
CA PRO A 246 -9.54 23.07 -5.35
C PRO A 246 -9.38 23.15 -3.82
N ILE A 247 -9.82 22.12 -3.08
CA ILE A 247 -9.65 22.06 -1.62
C ILE A 247 -8.17 21.84 -1.28
N TRP A 248 -7.52 20.91 -1.97
CA TRP A 248 -6.09 20.62 -1.77
C TRP A 248 -5.20 21.82 -2.11
N ARG A 249 -5.54 22.60 -3.14
CA ARG A 249 -4.86 23.87 -3.46
C ARG A 249 -4.96 24.90 -2.33
N LYS A 250 -6.17 25.07 -1.76
CA LYS A 250 -6.36 25.97 -0.61
C LYS A 250 -5.60 25.48 0.63
N MET A 251 -5.51 24.16 0.83
CA MET A 251 -4.71 23.59 1.91
C MET A 251 -3.22 23.83 1.71
N GLU A 252 -2.72 23.70 0.48
CA GLU A 252 -1.34 24.01 0.13
C GLU A 252 -0.99 25.46 0.46
N GLU A 253 -1.85 26.42 0.11
CA GLU A 253 -1.66 27.84 0.43
C GLU A 253 -1.55 28.09 1.94
N LYS A 254 -2.39 27.43 2.74
CA LYS A 254 -2.42 27.62 4.21
C LYS A 254 -1.33 26.87 4.96
N LEU A 255 -0.87 25.73 4.46
CA LEU A 255 0.10 24.84 5.13
C LEU A 255 1.51 24.95 4.54
N ASN A 256 1.67 25.55 3.37
CA ASN A 256 2.91 25.59 2.59
C ASN A 256 3.52 24.20 2.35
N ILE A 257 2.66 23.21 2.08
CA ILE A 257 3.02 21.82 1.75
C ILE A 257 2.34 21.50 0.42
N ASP A 258 3.03 20.80 -0.48
CA ASP A 258 2.50 20.43 -1.81
C ASP A 258 1.15 19.70 -1.71
N GLU A 259 0.20 20.07 -2.57
CA GLU A 259 -1.15 19.50 -2.61
C GLU A 259 -1.18 17.97 -2.75
N ASN A 260 -0.23 17.37 -3.48
CA ASN A 260 -0.16 15.92 -3.66
C ASN A 260 0.36 15.24 -2.40
N ILE A 261 1.29 15.85 -1.67
CA ILE A 261 1.76 15.35 -0.37
C ILE A 261 0.61 15.38 0.64
N LEU A 262 -0.14 16.49 0.70
CA LEU A 262 -1.30 16.66 1.57
C LEU A 262 -2.40 15.63 1.27
N LYS A 263 -2.75 15.49 -0.01
CA LYS A 263 -3.74 14.51 -0.48
C LYS A 263 -3.31 13.08 -0.20
N THR A 264 -2.06 12.75 -0.46
CA THR A 264 -1.51 11.40 -0.22
C THR A 264 -1.49 11.08 1.27
N PHE A 265 -1.10 12.03 2.11
CA PHE A 265 -1.13 11.89 3.56
C PHE A 265 -2.57 11.67 4.07
N TRP A 266 -3.55 12.44 3.59
CA TRP A 266 -4.95 12.21 3.93
C TRP A 266 -5.41 10.82 3.49
N GLN A 267 -5.32 10.50 2.20
CA GLN A 267 -5.92 9.30 1.63
C GLN A 267 -5.28 7.99 2.13
N HIS A 268 -3.97 7.96 2.30
CA HIS A 268 -3.24 6.72 2.57
C HIS A 268 -2.80 6.57 4.03
N GLN A 269 -2.89 7.62 4.85
CA GLN A 269 -2.45 7.56 6.24
C GLN A 269 -3.54 8.05 7.17
N LEU A 270 -3.90 9.33 7.11
CA LEU A 270 -4.73 9.95 8.13
C LEU A 270 -6.20 9.51 8.05
N HIS A 271 -6.81 9.48 6.86
CA HIS A 271 -8.17 8.99 6.64
C HIS A 271 -8.31 7.53 7.09
N LEU A 272 -7.38 6.67 6.69
CA LEU A 272 -7.31 5.27 7.13
C LEU A 272 -7.14 5.13 8.65
N HIS A 273 -6.37 6.01 9.30
CA HIS A 273 -6.12 5.96 10.74
C HIS A 273 -7.30 6.49 11.55
N MET A 274 -7.96 7.54 11.06
CA MET A 274 -9.08 8.21 11.72
C MET A 274 -10.38 7.44 11.55
N TYR A 275 -10.67 6.98 10.33
CA TYR A 275 -11.86 6.18 10.03
C TYR A 275 -11.53 4.70 9.90
N LYS A 276 -10.52 4.22 10.65
CA LYS A 276 -10.18 2.80 10.74
C LYS A 276 -11.48 2.02 10.75
N LYS A 277 -11.65 1.20 9.71
CA LYS A 277 -12.69 0.18 9.67
C LYS A 277 -12.68 -0.45 11.07
N GLY A 278 -13.77 -0.33 11.82
CA GLY A 278 -13.89 -1.06 13.08
C GLY A 278 -13.54 -2.52 12.81
N ILE A 279 -13.03 -3.21 13.82
CA ILE A 279 -12.76 -4.65 13.74
C ILE A 279 -14.02 -5.28 13.15
N SER A 280 -13.95 -5.75 11.91
CA SER A 280 -15.14 -6.24 11.21
C SER A 280 -15.34 -7.73 11.44
N SER A 281 -14.34 -8.36 12.07
CA SER A 281 -14.29 -9.78 12.35
C SER A 281 -13.43 -10.03 13.57
N THR A 282 -13.80 -11.04 14.35
CA THR A 282 -13.02 -11.57 15.49
C THR A 282 -11.57 -11.92 15.12
N ARG A 283 -11.28 -12.18 13.84
CA ARG A 283 -9.94 -12.51 13.32
C ARG A 283 -8.99 -11.33 13.22
N GLU A 284 -9.50 -10.10 13.25
CA GLU A 284 -8.71 -8.87 13.15
C GLU A 284 -8.20 -8.39 14.54
N ILE A 285 -8.59 -9.07 15.62
CA ILE A 285 -8.16 -8.75 16.98
C ILE A 285 -6.69 -9.16 17.19
N ILE A 286 -5.86 -8.17 17.48
CA ILE A 286 -4.45 -8.38 17.84
C ILE A 286 -4.35 -8.54 19.36
N TRP A 287 -4.52 -9.78 19.84
CA TRP A 287 -4.54 -10.12 21.27
C TRP A 287 -3.33 -9.64 22.09
N PRO A 288 -2.08 -9.63 21.57
CA PRO A 288 -0.95 -9.06 22.30
C PRO A 288 -1.07 -7.56 22.65
N ASN A 289 -1.85 -6.80 21.87
CA ASN A 289 -2.14 -5.40 22.20
C ASN A 289 -3.23 -5.31 23.25
N VAL A 290 -4.23 -6.19 23.20
CA VAL A 290 -5.33 -6.25 24.17
C VAL A 290 -4.82 -6.64 25.56
N THR A 291 -3.85 -7.55 25.66
CA THR A 291 -3.27 -7.97 26.96
C THR A 291 -2.63 -6.84 27.75
N GLN A 292 -2.21 -5.75 27.10
CA GLN A 292 -1.64 -4.60 27.81
C GLN A 292 -2.65 -3.92 28.76
N TYR A 293 -3.94 -4.19 28.57
CA TYR A 293 -5.03 -3.66 29.38
C TYR A 293 -5.55 -4.65 30.44
N PHE A 294 -4.98 -5.87 30.52
CA PHE A 294 -5.40 -6.91 31.47
C PHE A 294 -4.20 -7.42 32.25
N GLU A 295 -4.06 -6.97 33.50
CA GLU A 295 -2.98 -7.42 34.38
C GLU A 295 -3.04 -8.94 34.61
N GLY A 296 -1.92 -9.62 34.38
CA GLY A 296 -1.78 -11.07 34.61
C GLY A 296 -2.40 -11.97 33.54
N ALA A 297 -3.07 -11.44 32.52
CA ALA A 297 -3.68 -12.24 31.46
C ALA A 297 -2.74 -12.46 30.26
N THR A 298 -2.72 -13.67 29.71
CA THR A 298 -1.97 -13.96 28.48
C THR A 298 -2.84 -13.77 27.23
N ALA A 299 -2.21 -13.49 26.09
CA ALA A 299 -2.91 -13.27 24.82
C ALA A 299 -3.68 -14.53 24.39
N VAL A 300 -3.11 -15.70 24.69
CA VAL A 300 -3.74 -17.00 24.44
C VAL A 300 -4.97 -17.20 25.32
N PHE A 301 -4.90 -16.82 26.59
CA PHE A 301 -6.04 -16.89 27.50
C PHE A 301 -7.18 -15.98 27.03
N LEU A 302 -6.91 -14.70 26.77
CA LEU A 302 -7.93 -13.75 26.32
C LEU A 302 -8.59 -14.17 25.00
N CYS A 303 -7.79 -14.65 24.04
CA CYS A 303 -8.29 -15.16 22.76
C CYS A 303 -9.27 -16.34 22.94
N LYS A 304 -8.89 -17.32 23.78
CA LYS A 304 -9.73 -18.49 24.04
C LYS A 304 -11.01 -18.12 24.78
N THR A 305 -10.90 -17.30 25.84
CA THR A 305 -12.05 -16.84 26.61
C THR A 305 -13.04 -16.09 25.72
N PHE A 306 -12.55 -15.15 24.90
CA PHE A 306 -13.40 -14.43 23.97
C PHE A 306 -14.08 -15.36 22.95
N PHE A 307 -13.35 -16.33 22.39
CA PHE A 307 -13.93 -17.30 21.46
C PHE A 307 -15.07 -18.11 22.09
N TYR A 308 -14.92 -18.58 23.32
CA TYR A 308 -16.00 -19.30 24.02
C TYR A 308 -17.21 -18.41 24.29
N LEU A 309 -16.98 -17.16 24.69
CA LEU A 309 -18.07 -16.20 24.90
C LEU A 309 -18.86 -15.94 23.63
N VAL A 310 -18.20 -15.82 22.48
CA VAL A 310 -18.86 -15.65 21.17
C VAL A 310 -19.66 -16.89 20.77
N GLN A 311 -19.14 -18.10 21.04
CA GLN A 311 -19.87 -19.35 20.75
C GLN A 311 -21.15 -19.50 21.58
N GLU A 312 -21.17 -19.03 22.83
CA GLU A 312 -22.36 -19.04 23.68
C GLU A 312 -23.44 -18.04 23.24
N CYS A 313 -23.16 -17.13 22.30
CA CYS A 313 -24.13 -16.13 21.87
C CYS A 313 -25.30 -16.70 21.06
N HIS A 314 -25.21 -17.93 20.52
CA HIS A 314 -26.25 -18.56 19.67
C HIS A 314 -26.85 -17.61 18.59
N MET A 315 -26.05 -16.68 18.06
CA MET A 315 -26.49 -15.76 17.02
C MET A 315 -26.36 -16.47 15.67
N ASP A 316 -27.43 -16.49 14.88
CA ASP A 316 -27.47 -17.13 13.55
C ASP A 316 -26.54 -16.43 12.53
N ASP A 317 -26.14 -15.19 12.81
CA ASP A 317 -25.27 -14.38 11.96
C ASP A 317 -24.07 -13.82 12.75
N ILE A 318 -23.04 -14.67 12.91
CA ILE A 318 -21.78 -14.36 13.61
C ILE A 318 -20.92 -13.36 12.80
N ASP A 319 -21.30 -13.06 11.55
CA ASP A 319 -20.51 -12.20 10.66
C ASP A 319 -20.69 -10.70 10.96
N ASN A 320 -21.66 -10.29 11.79
CA ASN A 320 -21.74 -8.92 12.31
C ASN A 320 -21.04 -8.79 13.67
N PHE A 321 -19.74 -8.51 13.65
CA PHE A 321 -18.91 -8.35 14.85
C PHE A 321 -19.44 -7.28 15.83
N THR A 322 -20.08 -6.23 15.34
CA THR A 322 -20.62 -5.16 16.20
C THR A 322 -21.73 -5.69 17.10
N ASP A 323 -22.67 -6.44 16.54
CA ASP A 323 -23.81 -7.01 17.30
C ASP A 323 -23.32 -8.05 18.32
N VAL A 324 -22.28 -8.80 17.97
CA VAL A 324 -21.62 -9.74 18.89
C VAL A 324 -21.02 -8.98 20.08
N VAL A 325 -20.30 -7.88 19.85
CA VAL A 325 -19.70 -7.09 20.94
C VAL A 325 -20.77 -6.42 21.81
N GLU A 326 -21.82 -5.86 21.21
CA GLU A 326 -22.93 -5.26 21.96
C GLU A 326 -23.66 -6.29 22.82
N TYR A 327 -23.96 -7.48 22.27
CA TYR A 327 -24.57 -8.57 23.03
C TYR A 327 -23.68 -9.03 24.19
N LEU A 328 -22.39 -9.20 23.93
CA LEU A 328 -21.43 -9.58 24.97
C LEU A 328 -21.40 -8.54 26.10
N TYR A 329 -21.37 -7.25 25.74
CA TYR A 329 -21.28 -6.16 26.70
C TYR A 329 -22.56 -6.01 27.54
N HIS A 330 -23.72 -5.97 26.88
CA HIS A 330 -24.98 -5.67 27.54
C HIS A 330 -25.64 -6.87 28.21
N LYS A 331 -25.37 -8.10 27.76
CA LYS A 331 -26.05 -9.30 28.25
C LYS A 331 -25.11 -10.29 28.93
N LYS A 332 -24.01 -10.68 28.29
CA LYS A 332 -23.10 -11.71 28.84
C LYS A 332 -22.26 -11.22 30.00
N ILE A 333 -21.75 -9.99 29.98
CA ILE A 333 -20.98 -9.45 31.12
C ILE A 333 -21.81 -9.43 32.42
N PRO A 334 -23.06 -8.95 32.43
CA PRO A 334 -23.94 -9.08 33.59
C PRO A 334 -24.17 -10.54 34.03
N GLU A 335 -24.47 -11.46 33.09
CA GLU A 335 -24.66 -12.89 33.40
C GLU A 335 -23.44 -13.50 34.13
N ILE A 336 -22.23 -13.17 33.69
CA ILE A 336 -20.99 -13.68 34.28
C ILE A 336 -20.72 -13.06 35.66
N LYS A 337 -21.04 -11.78 35.85
CA LYS A 337 -20.87 -11.09 37.15
C LYS A 337 -21.74 -11.69 38.24
N GLU A 338 -22.99 -12.02 37.88
CA GLU A 338 -23.98 -12.59 38.80
C GLU A 338 -23.86 -14.13 38.93
N ALA A 339 -23.01 -14.78 38.14
CA ALA A 339 -22.82 -16.22 38.19
C ALA A 339 -22.17 -16.65 39.52
N PRO A 340 -22.69 -17.69 40.19
CA PRO A 340 -22.16 -18.18 41.47
C PRO A 340 -20.76 -18.80 41.34
N THR A 341 -20.37 -19.19 40.13
CA THR A 341 -19.07 -19.79 39.81
C THR A 341 -18.52 -19.16 38.53
N ASP A 342 -17.23 -18.86 38.50
CA ASP A 342 -16.57 -18.38 37.29
C ASP A 342 -16.00 -19.58 36.51
N LYS A 343 -16.49 -19.75 35.27
CA LYS A 343 -16.12 -20.86 34.38
C LYS A 343 -14.68 -20.75 33.85
N PHE A 344 -14.10 -19.54 33.85
CA PHE A 344 -12.82 -19.25 33.21
C PHE A 344 -11.69 -19.06 34.21
N LEU A 345 -11.99 -18.50 35.39
CA LEU A 345 -11.03 -18.32 36.47
C LEU A 345 -11.63 -18.79 37.79
N PRO A 346 -11.07 -19.81 38.45
CA PRO A 346 -11.48 -20.12 39.81
C PRO A 346 -11.19 -18.89 40.69
N ARG A 347 -12.17 -18.45 41.48
CA ARG A 347 -12.03 -17.30 42.38
C ARG A 347 -11.20 -17.70 43.60
N ILE A 348 -9.91 -17.95 43.39
CA ILE A 348 -8.97 -18.34 44.43
C ILE A 348 -8.08 -17.18 44.84
N VAL A 349 -7.81 -17.07 46.12
CA VAL A 349 -6.87 -16.11 46.69
C VAL A 349 -5.78 -16.89 47.41
N TYR A 350 -4.52 -16.62 47.05
CA TYR A 350 -3.37 -17.12 47.79
C TYR A 350 -2.92 -16.06 48.78
N LYS A 351 -3.09 -16.33 50.08
CA LYS A 351 -2.62 -15.46 51.17
C LYS A 351 -1.95 -16.33 52.23
N ASN A 352 -0.76 -15.91 52.70
CA ASN A 352 -0.01 -16.55 53.78
C ASN A 352 0.20 -18.06 53.62
N GLY A 353 0.55 -18.53 52.43
CA GLY A 353 0.81 -19.97 52.20
C GLY A 353 -0.42 -20.81 51.87
N ASN A 354 -1.63 -20.26 52.00
CA ASN A 354 -2.88 -20.99 51.85
C ASN A 354 -3.70 -20.50 50.64
N ILE A 355 -4.31 -21.44 49.91
CA ILE A 355 -5.24 -21.17 48.80
C ILE A 355 -6.67 -21.19 49.36
N VAL A 356 -7.39 -20.07 49.26
CA VAL A 356 -8.78 -19.94 49.70
C VAL A 356 -9.68 -19.74 48.48
N ILE A 357 -10.76 -20.52 48.37
CA ILE A 357 -11.79 -20.36 47.34
C ILE A 357 -12.83 -19.35 47.85
N LEU A 358 -13.02 -18.24 47.14
CA LEU A 358 -14.05 -17.25 47.42
C LEU A 358 -15.40 -17.77 46.91
N ASN A 359 -16.20 -18.37 47.79
CA ASN A 359 -17.61 -18.63 47.52
C ASN A 359 -18.44 -17.37 47.79
N SER A 360 -19.42 -17.07 46.93
CA SER A 360 -20.16 -15.81 46.93
C SER A 360 -21.25 -15.68 48.00
N LYS A 361 -21.29 -16.54 49.02
CA LYS A 361 -22.25 -16.44 50.13
C LYS A 361 -21.61 -16.85 51.45
N ASP A 362 -21.76 -15.96 52.43
CA ASP A 362 -21.44 -16.06 53.86
C ASP A 362 -19.92 -16.03 54.19
N ASP A 363 -19.37 -15.20 55.08
CA ASP A 363 -19.92 -14.60 56.30
C ASP A 363 -19.26 -13.25 56.65
N THR A 364 -20.10 -12.30 57.05
CA THR A 364 -19.82 -11.40 58.16
C THR A 364 -19.78 -12.21 59.46
N THR A 365 -18.67 -12.20 60.22
CA THR A 365 -18.61 -12.01 61.70
C THR A 365 -17.27 -12.45 62.31
N ASP A 366 -16.65 -11.50 63.01
CA ASP A 366 -16.05 -11.58 64.36
C ASP A 366 -15.04 -12.67 64.80
N THR A 367 -13.85 -12.16 65.19
CA THR A 367 -13.02 -12.50 66.37
C THR A 367 -13.06 -13.93 66.97
N ASN A 368 -11.90 -14.60 67.02
CA ASN A 368 -11.14 -14.88 68.27
C ASN A 368 -9.93 -15.85 68.06
N ILE A 369 -8.73 -15.34 68.40
CA ILE A 369 -7.62 -15.89 69.21
C ILE A 369 -7.13 -17.37 69.06
N ALA A 370 -5.78 -17.47 68.95
CA ALA A 370 -4.83 -18.53 69.35
C ALA A 370 -4.84 -19.86 68.55
N ASP A 371 -3.72 -20.52 68.23
CA ASP A 371 -2.48 -20.64 69.00
C ASP A 371 -1.19 -20.41 68.19
N HIS A 372 -0.22 -19.92 68.95
CA HIS A 372 1.20 -19.85 68.68
C HIS A 372 1.78 -21.21 69.03
N ASP A 373 2.52 -21.87 68.14
CA ASP A 373 3.51 -22.87 68.54
C ASP A 373 4.73 -22.74 67.62
N THR A 374 5.70 -22.03 68.18
CA THR A 374 7.13 -22.16 67.93
C THR A 374 7.64 -23.35 68.73
N ASP A 375 8.45 -24.21 68.10
CA ASP A 375 9.69 -24.83 68.60
C ASP A 375 10.06 -25.95 67.61
N ASP A 376 11.00 -25.73 66.68
CA ASP A 376 12.48 -25.82 66.79
C ASP A 376 13.05 -27.24 66.61
N ILE A 377 13.95 -27.35 65.60
CA ILE A 377 15.04 -28.34 65.37
C ILE A 377 14.66 -29.77 64.94
#